data_AF-A0A1B2IWJ0-F1
#
_entry.id   AF-A0A1B2IWJ0-F1
#
_cell.length_a   1.000
_cell.length_b   1.000
_cell.length_c   1.000
_cell.angle_alpha   90.00
_cell.angle_beta   90.00
_cell.angle_gamma   90.00
#
_symmetry.space_group_name_H-M   'P 1'
#
loop_
_entity.id
_entity.type
_entity.pdbx_description
1 polymer ?
#
loop_
_entity_poly.entity_id
_entity_poly.type
_entity_poly.pdbx_seq_one_letter_code
_entity_poly.pdbx_strand_id
1 'polypeptide(L)'
;MFTGIIQDVGTITSLHWQAEHAQLTIETPLTEKIHSKIGDSIAVDGICLTITDLTPSQFSADVMPETVRRTNLATLTVGGHVNLEPALLVTDRLDGHFVLGHVDTTAKLVQKVQDQTAVTLSFEFPARYQTYLIEKGSVAINGVSLTITAVSKQQFSVSLIPHTMAETMLGDLETGDFINLETDILGKYLINQQEVLAHE
;
A
#
# COMPACT_ATOMS: atom_id res chain seq x y z
N MET A 1 -11.61 1.89 -4.64
CA MET A 1 -10.50 2.46 -5.43
C MET A 1 -9.95 3.64 -4.68
N PHE A 2 -8.66 3.89 -4.87
CA PHE A 2 -7.83 4.85 -4.17
C PHE A 2 -6.90 5.52 -5.19
N THR A 3 -6.12 6.49 -4.74
CA THR A 3 -5.18 7.28 -5.56
C THR A 3 -3.73 7.01 -5.20
N GLY A 4 -3.50 6.43 -4.03
CA GLY A 4 -2.21 6.27 -3.39
C GLY A 4 -1.67 7.55 -2.76
N ILE A 5 -2.55 8.50 -2.42
CA ILE A 5 -2.21 9.71 -1.68
C ILE A 5 -2.68 9.53 -0.24
N ILE A 6 -1.74 9.28 0.66
CA ILE A 6 -2.02 9.02 2.07
C ILE A 6 -2.61 10.26 2.72
N GLN A 7 -3.67 10.07 3.51
CA GLN A 7 -4.39 11.16 4.19
C GLN A 7 -4.20 11.15 5.70
N ASP A 8 -3.76 10.04 6.28
CA ASP A 8 -3.41 9.95 7.70
C ASP A 8 -2.46 8.79 7.97
N VAL A 9 -1.80 8.83 9.12
CA VAL A 9 -1.05 7.71 9.68
C VAL A 9 -1.77 7.25 10.95
N GLY A 10 -2.33 6.04 10.91
CA GLY A 10 -3.06 5.46 12.03
C GLY A 10 -2.18 4.60 12.93
N THR A 11 -2.64 4.35 14.16
CA THR A 11 -1.97 3.48 15.13
C THR A 11 -2.76 2.20 15.33
N ILE A 12 -2.12 1.04 15.23
CA ILE A 12 -2.76 -0.24 15.49
C ILE A 12 -2.97 -0.40 17.00
N THR A 13 -4.23 -0.42 17.45
CA THR A 13 -4.57 -0.59 18.88
C THR A 13 -4.94 -2.03 19.21
N SER A 14 -5.38 -2.81 18.22
CA SER A 14 -5.64 -4.24 18.40
C SER A 14 -5.38 -5.03 17.12
N LEU A 15 -4.88 -6.26 17.29
CA LEU A 15 -4.73 -7.24 16.23
C LEU A 15 -5.08 -8.62 16.79
N HIS A 16 -6.27 -9.11 16.48
CA HIS A 16 -6.79 -10.39 16.94
C HIS A 16 -6.76 -11.43 15.82
N TRP A 17 -5.82 -12.38 15.91
CA TRP A 17 -5.71 -13.50 14.98
C TRP A 17 -6.68 -14.63 15.34
N GLN A 18 -7.37 -15.16 14.34
CA GLN A 18 -8.26 -16.31 14.45
C GLN A 18 -7.98 -17.26 13.29
N ALA A 19 -7.12 -18.26 13.51
CA ALA A 19 -6.64 -19.15 12.46
C ALA A 19 -6.05 -18.39 11.26
N GLU A 20 -6.76 -18.35 10.13
CA GLU A 20 -6.29 -17.69 8.91
C GLU A 20 -6.91 -16.30 8.68
N HIS A 21 -7.79 -15.81 9.54
CA HIS A 21 -8.29 -14.44 9.49
C HIS A 21 -7.82 -13.62 10.68
N ALA A 22 -7.90 -12.30 10.56
CA ALA A 22 -7.58 -11.38 11.64
C ALA A 22 -8.63 -10.28 11.74
N GLN A 23 -8.79 -9.71 12.92
CA GLN A 23 -9.46 -8.43 13.11
C GLN A 23 -8.43 -7.39 13.52
N LEU A 24 -8.42 -6.28 12.80
CA LEU A 24 -7.49 -5.17 13.01
C LEU A 24 -8.29 -3.96 13.49
N THR A 25 -7.83 -3.30 14.55
CA THR A 25 -8.38 -2.03 15.04
C THR A 25 -7.31 -0.96 14.94
N ILE A 26 -7.66 0.18 14.33
CA ILE A 26 -6.75 1.29 14.08
C ILE A 26 -7.34 2.56 14.69
N GLU A 27 -6.57 3.22 15.53
CA GLU A 27 -6.82 4.56 16.04
C GLU A 27 -6.41 5.61 15.01
N THR A 28 -7.34 6.51 14.69
CA THR A 28 -7.16 7.62 13.76
C THR A 28 -8.34 8.59 13.89
N PRO A 29 -8.11 9.91 13.80
CA PRO A 29 -9.19 10.89 13.66
C PRO A 29 -9.75 10.98 12.22
N LEU A 30 -9.15 10.29 11.24
CA LEU A 30 -9.51 10.38 9.81
C LEU A 30 -10.97 10.02 9.57
N THR A 31 -11.45 8.94 10.18
CA THR A 31 -12.80 8.40 9.94
C THR A 31 -13.89 9.38 10.38
N GLU A 32 -13.68 10.12 11.47
CA GLU A 32 -14.57 11.21 11.87
C GLU A 32 -14.48 12.40 10.91
N LYS A 33 -13.25 12.82 10.53
CA LYS A 33 -13.02 13.96 9.62
C LYS A 33 -13.70 13.80 8.26
N ILE A 34 -13.76 12.57 7.73
CA ILE A 34 -14.36 12.28 6.42
C ILE A 34 -15.78 11.70 6.52
N HIS A 35 -16.35 11.63 7.73
CA HIS A 35 -17.68 11.08 8.00
C HIS A 35 -17.88 9.65 7.47
N SER A 36 -16.90 8.78 7.70
CA SER A 36 -16.99 7.36 7.36
C SER A 36 -18.15 6.66 8.05
N LYS A 37 -18.58 5.55 7.46
CA LYS A 37 -19.63 4.67 7.97
C LYS A 37 -19.19 3.21 7.90
N ILE A 38 -19.84 2.37 8.68
CA ILE A 38 -19.71 0.91 8.56
C ILE A 38 -20.04 0.52 7.10
N GLY A 39 -19.18 -0.30 6.50
CA GLY A 39 -19.26 -0.69 5.09
C GLY A 39 -18.40 0.16 4.15
N ASP A 40 -17.90 1.32 4.58
CA ASP A 40 -16.95 2.10 3.76
C ASP A 40 -15.60 1.36 3.66
N SER A 41 -14.85 1.68 2.60
CA SER A 41 -13.52 1.11 2.35
C SER A 41 -12.42 2.10 2.69
N ILE A 42 -11.41 1.64 3.42
CA ILE A 42 -10.17 2.37 3.74
C ILE A 42 -9.00 1.48 3.36
N ALA A 43 -8.02 2.03 2.64
CA ALA A 43 -6.75 1.38 2.41
C ALA A 43 -5.87 1.52 3.65
N VAL A 44 -5.41 0.40 4.18
CA VAL A 44 -4.46 0.31 5.31
C VAL A 44 -3.15 -0.27 4.78
N ASP A 45 -2.08 0.53 4.72
CA ASP A 45 -0.85 0.17 4.02
C ASP A 45 -1.11 -0.39 2.60
N GLY A 46 -2.06 0.22 1.89
CA GLY A 46 -2.46 -0.21 0.55
C GLY A 46 -3.34 -1.45 0.49
N ILE A 47 -3.87 -1.92 1.63
CA ILE A 47 -4.81 -3.03 1.69
C ILE A 47 -6.22 -2.47 1.81
N CYS A 48 -7.06 -2.69 0.80
CA CYS A 48 -8.47 -2.30 0.85
C CYS A 48 -9.19 -3.13 1.93
N LEU A 49 -9.62 -2.46 3.00
CA LEU A 49 -10.35 -3.06 4.10
C LEU A 49 -11.71 -2.37 4.28
N THR A 50 -12.72 -3.15 4.64
CA THR A 50 -14.06 -2.66 4.92
C THR A 50 -14.25 -2.41 6.40
N ILE A 51 -14.76 -1.23 6.76
CA ILE A 51 -15.06 -0.88 8.16
C ILE A 51 -16.18 -1.79 8.68
N THR A 52 -15.90 -2.53 9.75
CA THR A 52 -16.87 -3.41 10.44
C THR A 52 -17.35 -2.83 11.76
N ASP A 53 -16.55 -1.99 12.42
CA ASP A 53 -16.90 -1.24 13.62
C ASP A 53 -16.26 0.15 13.58
N LEU A 54 -16.93 1.14 14.17
CA LEU A 54 -16.50 2.54 14.08
C LEU A 54 -16.84 3.33 15.34
N THR A 55 -15.85 4.08 15.82
CA THR A 55 -16.01 5.13 16.83
C THR A 55 -15.43 6.45 16.28
N PRO A 56 -15.57 7.59 17.00
CA PRO A 56 -14.97 8.86 16.55
C PRO A 56 -13.44 8.83 16.36
N SER A 57 -12.74 7.94 17.08
CA SER A 57 -11.26 7.94 17.09
C SER A 57 -10.64 6.63 16.60
N GLN A 58 -11.43 5.65 16.20
CA GLN A 58 -10.90 4.37 15.69
C GLN A 58 -11.91 3.66 14.79
N PHE A 59 -11.42 2.75 13.96
CA PHE A 59 -12.24 1.79 13.23
C PHE A 59 -11.65 0.39 13.34
N SER A 60 -12.49 -0.61 13.12
CA SER A 60 -12.07 -2.00 12.97
C SER A 60 -12.41 -2.54 11.60
N ALA A 61 -11.63 -3.51 11.14
CA ALA A 61 -11.88 -4.26 9.92
C ALA A 61 -11.48 -5.73 10.06
N ASP A 62 -12.22 -6.60 9.38
CA ASP A 62 -11.88 -8.01 9.27
C ASP A 62 -10.97 -8.24 8.06
N VAL A 63 -9.98 -9.11 8.23
CA VAL A 63 -8.94 -9.44 7.25
C VAL A 63 -9.12 -10.88 6.81
N MET A 64 -9.26 -11.08 5.50
CA MET A 64 -9.41 -12.40 4.90
C MET A 64 -8.08 -13.18 4.81
N PRO A 65 -8.13 -14.53 4.76
CA PRO A 65 -6.93 -15.38 4.60
C PRO A 65 -6.02 -15.05 3.43
N GLU A 66 -6.60 -14.69 2.28
CA GLU A 66 -5.80 -14.30 1.11
C GLU A 66 -4.97 -13.04 1.40
N THR A 67 -5.57 -12.06 2.07
CA THR A 67 -4.90 -10.83 2.47
C THR A 67 -3.75 -11.12 3.42
N VAL A 68 -3.98 -11.93 4.46
CA VAL A 68 -2.94 -12.34 5.42
C VAL A 68 -1.73 -12.96 4.72
N ARG A 69 -1.95 -13.78 3.69
CA ARG A 69 -0.88 -14.49 2.98
C ARG A 69 -0.12 -13.62 1.98
N ARG A 70 -0.73 -12.56 1.45
CA ARG A 70 -0.13 -11.71 0.39
C ARG A 70 0.51 -10.44 0.89
N THR A 71 0.21 -10.01 2.11
CA THR A 71 0.61 -8.71 2.63
C THR A 71 1.59 -8.85 3.79
N ASN A 72 2.11 -7.72 4.25
CA ASN A 72 2.94 -7.62 5.45
C ASN A 72 2.13 -7.62 6.75
N LEU A 73 0.81 -7.88 6.74
CA LEU A 73 -0.04 -7.85 7.95
C LEU A 73 0.51 -8.71 9.09
N ALA A 74 1.12 -9.86 8.77
CA ALA A 74 1.72 -10.75 9.75
C ALA A 74 2.93 -10.16 10.50
N THR A 75 3.53 -9.09 9.97
CA THR A 75 4.65 -8.39 10.62
C THR A 75 4.20 -7.19 11.44
N LEU A 76 2.91 -6.81 11.37
CA LEU A 76 2.38 -5.69 12.12
C LEU A 76 2.21 -6.05 13.60
N THR A 77 2.39 -5.05 14.44
CA THR A 77 2.29 -5.18 15.91
C THR A 77 1.39 -4.08 16.48
N VAL A 78 0.75 -4.37 17.61
CA VAL A 78 0.04 -3.34 18.39
C VAL A 78 1.03 -2.22 18.76
N GLY A 79 0.60 -0.97 18.60
CA GLY A 79 1.42 0.23 18.72
C GLY A 79 2.20 0.59 17.44
N GLY A 80 2.18 -0.27 16.42
CA GLY A 80 2.72 0.04 15.10
C GLY A 80 1.83 1.04 14.34
N HIS A 81 2.43 1.72 13.37
CA HIS A 81 1.75 2.72 12.56
C HIS A 81 1.52 2.22 11.13
N VAL A 82 0.46 2.71 10.49
CA VAL A 82 0.04 2.31 9.14
C VAL A 82 -0.41 3.52 8.34
N ASN A 83 -0.13 3.54 7.04
CA ASN A 83 -0.66 4.53 6.11
C ASN A 83 -2.16 4.31 5.89
N LEU A 84 -2.94 5.39 5.89
CA LEU A 84 -4.38 5.37 5.68
C LEU A 84 -4.79 6.24 4.49
N GLU A 85 -5.61 5.67 3.61
CA GLU A 85 -6.27 6.41 2.53
C GLU A 85 -7.74 5.97 2.42
N PRO A 86 -8.71 6.90 2.47
CA PRO A 86 -10.10 6.55 2.27
C PRO A 86 -10.41 6.31 0.79
N ALA A 87 -11.48 5.56 0.50
CA ALA A 87 -11.91 5.35 -0.88
C ALA A 87 -12.18 6.67 -1.60
N LEU A 88 -11.70 6.76 -2.84
CA LEU A 88 -11.83 7.94 -3.70
C LEU A 88 -13.30 8.28 -3.98
N LEU A 89 -13.69 9.52 -3.74
CA LEU A 89 -14.98 10.04 -4.19
C LEU A 89 -14.96 10.37 -5.68
N VAL A 90 -16.11 10.26 -6.35
CA VAL A 90 -16.25 10.62 -7.77
C VAL A 90 -15.90 12.08 -8.05
N THR A 91 -16.05 12.95 -7.05
CA THR A 91 -15.78 14.39 -7.14
C THR A 91 -14.34 14.78 -6.85
N ASP A 92 -13.52 13.84 -6.37
CA ASP A 92 -12.16 14.12 -5.92
C ASP A 92 -11.14 14.04 -7.07
N ARG A 93 -9.95 14.55 -6.79
CA ARG A 93 -8.81 14.48 -7.71
C ARG A 93 -8.13 13.13 -7.62
N LEU A 94 -7.70 12.62 -8.77
CA LEU A 94 -6.80 11.47 -8.88
C LEU A 94 -5.35 11.99 -9.03
N ASP A 95 -4.74 12.46 -7.94
CA ASP A 95 -3.41 13.10 -7.98
C ASP A 95 -2.25 12.09 -8.05
N GLY A 96 -2.49 10.82 -7.67
CA GLY A 96 -1.55 9.71 -7.86
C GLY A 96 -1.87 8.87 -9.10
N HIS A 97 -2.20 7.60 -8.92
CA HIS A 97 -2.64 6.69 -9.99
C HIS A 97 -3.77 5.77 -9.51
N PHE A 98 -4.28 4.88 -10.37
CA PHE A 98 -5.30 3.92 -9.95
C PHE A 98 -4.72 2.89 -8.99
N VAL A 99 -5.03 3.06 -7.71
CA VAL A 99 -4.73 2.08 -6.66
C VAL A 99 -6.03 1.37 -6.29
N LEU A 100 -6.05 0.05 -6.35
CA LEU A 100 -7.21 -0.76 -6.01
C LEU A 100 -7.25 -1.10 -4.53
N GLY A 101 -6.09 -1.12 -3.88
CA GLY A 101 -5.89 -1.67 -2.55
C GLY A 101 -5.82 -3.20 -2.57
N HIS A 102 -5.42 -3.77 -3.71
CA HIS A 102 -5.33 -5.21 -3.95
C HIS A 102 -3.86 -5.58 -4.08
N VAL A 103 -3.20 -5.71 -2.93
CA VAL A 103 -1.77 -6.01 -2.85
C VAL A 103 -1.43 -7.30 -3.59
N ASP A 104 -0.46 -7.23 -4.49
CA ASP A 104 -0.03 -8.36 -5.30
C ASP A 104 0.87 -9.31 -4.51
N THR A 105 1.81 -8.72 -3.77
CA THR A 105 2.91 -9.38 -3.06
C THR A 105 3.53 -8.43 -2.05
N THR A 106 4.43 -8.94 -1.22
CA THR A 106 5.39 -8.12 -0.50
C THR A 106 6.70 -7.94 -1.27
N ALA A 107 7.44 -6.88 -0.96
CA ALA A 107 8.81 -6.65 -1.41
C ALA A 107 9.68 -6.23 -0.21
N LYS A 108 10.97 -6.54 -0.26
CA LYS A 108 11.90 -6.30 0.84
C LYS A 108 12.78 -5.09 0.55
N LEU A 109 12.87 -4.13 1.47
CA LEU A 109 13.81 -3.03 1.37
C LEU A 109 15.24 -3.56 1.50
N VAL A 110 16.05 -3.41 0.45
CA VAL A 110 17.45 -3.88 0.43
C VAL A 110 18.46 -2.74 0.50
N GLN A 111 18.05 -1.51 0.17
CA GLN A 111 18.92 -0.36 0.23
C GLN A 111 18.13 0.94 0.44
N LYS A 112 18.63 1.80 1.33
CA LYS A 112 18.16 3.16 1.58
C LYS A 112 19.34 4.12 1.49
N VAL A 113 19.29 5.07 0.56
CA VAL A 113 20.38 6.01 0.27
C VAL A 113 19.86 7.43 0.28
N GLN A 114 20.47 8.28 1.10
CA GLN A 114 20.25 9.72 1.06
C GLN A 114 20.86 10.30 -0.22
N ASP A 115 20.06 11.02 -0.99
CA ASP A 115 20.50 11.79 -2.16
C ASP A 115 20.00 13.24 -2.02
N GLN A 116 20.87 14.10 -1.51
CA GLN A 116 20.56 15.49 -1.19
C GLN A 116 19.32 15.61 -0.29
N THR A 117 18.20 16.11 -0.81
CA THR A 117 16.93 16.26 -0.08
C THR A 117 16.00 15.06 -0.24
N ALA A 118 16.31 14.13 -1.14
CA ALA A 118 15.52 12.94 -1.40
C ALA A 118 16.16 11.70 -0.75
N VAL A 119 15.35 10.65 -0.56
CA VAL A 119 15.83 9.33 -0.16
C VAL A 119 15.45 8.33 -1.23
N THR A 120 16.43 7.64 -1.78
CA THR A 120 16.20 6.54 -2.71
C THR A 120 16.07 5.24 -1.92
N LEU A 121 14.97 4.54 -2.15
CA LEU A 121 14.69 3.22 -1.61
C LEU A 121 14.73 2.20 -2.74
N SER A 122 15.43 1.08 -2.53
CA SER A 122 15.48 -0.04 -3.48
C SER A 122 14.95 -1.30 -2.84
N PHE A 123 14.02 -1.96 -3.53
CA PHE A 123 13.30 -3.11 -3.03
C PHE A 123 13.57 -4.34 -3.88
N GLU A 124 13.79 -5.48 -3.24
CA GLU A 124 13.80 -6.79 -3.87
C GLU A 124 12.38 -7.37 -3.93
N PHE A 125 11.99 -7.91 -5.08
CA PHE A 125 10.63 -8.41 -5.32
C PHE A 125 10.64 -9.77 -6.04
N PRO A 126 9.57 -10.58 -5.95
CA PRO A 126 9.52 -11.86 -6.65
C PRO A 126 9.57 -11.68 -8.17
N ALA A 127 10.50 -12.39 -8.84
CA ALA A 127 10.79 -12.21 -10.27
C ALA A 127 9.55 -12.33 -11.20
N ARG A 128 8.50 -13.06 -10.80
CA ARG A 128 7.24 -13.15 -11.56
C ARG A 128 6.54 -11.80 -11.76
N TYR A 129 6.86 -10.77 -10.95
CA TYR A 129 6.28 -9.44 -11.09
C TYR A 129 7.09 -8.47 -11.96
N GLN A 130 8.22 -8.93 -12.52
CA GLN A 130 9.17 -8.07 -13.23
C GLN A 130 8.53 -7.35 -14.42
N THR A 131 7.63 -8.00 -15.16
CA THR A 131 6.95 -7.41 -16.32
C THR A 131 6.00 -6.27 -15.94
N TYR A 132 5.50 -6.23 -14.70
CA TYR A 132 4.56 -5.19 -14.24
C TYR A 132 5.26 -3.94 -13.67
N LEU A 133 6.59 -3.95 -13.55
CA LEU A 133 7.38 -2.84 -13.04
C LEU A 133 8.24 -2.28 -14.18
N ILE A 134 7.99 -1.02 -14.55
CA ILE A 134 8.71 -0.34 -15.63
C ILE A 134 9.33 0.95 -15.12
N GLU A 135 10.50 1.32 -15.67
CA GLU A 135 11.10 2.62 -15.34
C GLU A 135 10.13 3.75 -15.73
N LYS A 136 9.97 4.73 -14.83
CA LYS A 136 8.99 5.83 -14.92
C LYS A 136 7.52 5.41 -14.88
N GLY A 137 7.24 4.14 -14.63
CA GLY A 137 5.89 3.66 -14.32
C GLY A 137 5.47 3.98 -12.90
N SER A 138 4.17 3.84 -12.64
CA SER A 138 3.58 3.97 -11.31
C SER A 138 3.62 2.66 -10.53
N VAL A 139 3.73 2.79 -9.22
CA VAL A 139 3.66 1.67 -8.27
C VAL A 139 3.09 2.17 -6.95
N ALA A 140 2.37 1.33 -6.23
CA ALA A 140 1.93 1.61 -4.87
C ALA A 140 2.75 0.78 -3.85
N ILE A 141 3.36 1.47 -2.88
CA ILE A 141 4.15 0.88 -1.80
C ILE A 141 3.51 1.25 -0.47
N ASN A 142 3.00 0.27 0.29
CA ASN A 142 2.19 0.52 1.48
C ASN A 142 1.07 1.54 1.20
N GLY A 143 0.44 1.44 0.03
CA GLY A 143 -0.57 2.36 -0.46
C GLY A 143 -0.03 3.65 -1.07
N VAL A 144 1.23 4.04 -0.86
CA VAL A 144 1.78 5.30 -1.40
C VAL A 144 2.07 5.17 -2.90
N SER A 145 1.44 6.00 -3.71
CA SER A 145 1.69 6.14 -5.14
C SER A 145 3.05 6.78 -5.39
N LEU A 146 3.92 6.08 -6.11
CA LEU A 146 5.28 6.50 -6.41
C LEU A 146 5.65 6.23 -7.88
N THR A 147 6.64 6.96 -8.36
CA THR A 147 7.26 6.72 -9.67
C THR A 147 8.50 5.86 -9.51
N ILE A 148 8.58 4.77 -10.28
CA ILE A 148 9.77 3.91 -10.34
C ILE A 148 10.91 4.70 -11.01
N THR A 149 12.01 4.86 -10.29
CA THR A 149 13.20 5.59 -10.77
C THR A 149 14.20 4.69 -11.50
N ALA A 150 14.23 3.41 -11.15
CA ALA A 150 15.03 2.38 -11.81
C ALA A 150 14.39 1.00 -11.61
N VAL A 151 14.57 0.09 -12.57
CA VAL A 151 14.14 -1.30 -12.45
C VAL A 151 15.18 -2.24 -13.06
N SER A 152 15.35 -3.39 -12.44
CA SER A 152 16.20 -4.49 -12.88
C SER A 152 15.43 -5.81 -12.81
N LYS A 153 16.09 -6.95 -12.97
CA LYS A 153 15.43 -8.27 -12.97
C LYS A 153 14.71 -8.61 -11.67
N GLN A 154 15.21 -8.14 -10.52
CA GLN A 154 14.70 -8.51 -9.19
C GLN A 154 14.67 -7.34 -8.22
N GLN A 155 15.03 -6.13 -8.66
CA GLN A 155 14.99 -4.94 -7.82
C GLN A 155 14.38 -3.76 -8.57
N PHE A 156 13.62 -2.94 -7.86
CA PHE A 156 13.16 -1.64 -8.35
C PHE A 156 13.47 -0.57 -7.31
N SER A 157 13.57 0.67 -7.76
CA SER A 157 13.86 1.82 -6.91
C SER A 157 12.80 2.89 -7.07
N VAL A 158 12.59 3.64 -6.00
CA VAL A 158 11.77 4.86 -5.94
C VAL A 158 12.54 5.93 -5.18
N SER A 159 12.22 7.20 -5.39
CA SER A 159 12.81 8.31 -4.65
C SER A 159 11.72 9.06 -3.90
N LEU A 160 11.91 9.23 -2.60
CA LEU A 160 11.00 9.93 -1.71
C LEU A 160 11.45 11.37 -1.53
N ILE A 161 10.50 12.30 -1.68
CA ILE A 161 10.71 13.71 -1.34
C ILE A 161 10.43 13.95 0.16
N PRO A 162 10.91 15.06 0.75
CA PRO A 162 10.70 15.37 2.16
C PRO A 162 9.24 15.31 2.61
N HIS A 163 8.32 15.78 1.78
CA HIS A 163 6.90 15.76 2.10
C HIS A 163 6.36 14.32 2.24
N THR A 164 6.63 13.44 1.27
CA THR A 164 6.21 12.02 1.35
C THR A 164 6.80 11.31 2.56
N MET A 165 8.05 11.62 2.93
CA MET A 165 8.65 11.04 4.14
C MET A 165 8.00 11.54 5.43
N ALA A 166 7.48 12.76 5.46
CA ALA A 166 6.82 13.33 6.62
C ALA A 166 5.36 12.89 6.77
N GLU A 167 4.66 12.68 5.66
CA GLU A 167 3.23 12.33 5.65
C GLU A 167 2.96 10.81 5.56
N THR A 168 4.00 9.97 5.50
CA THR A 168 3.85 8.52 5.34
C THR A 168 4.88 7.74 6.17
N MET A 169 4.60 6.46 6.39
CA MET A 169 5.50 5.53 7.07
C MET A 169 6.75 5.15 6.27
N LEU A 170 6.88 5.57 5.01
CA LEU A 170 8.01 5.16 4.17
C LEU A 170 9.34 5.78 4.61
N GLY A 171 9.29 6.92 5.31
CA GLY A 171 10.46 7.57 5.89
C GLY A 171 11.14 6.73 6.98
N ASP A 172 10.37 5.89 7.67
CA ASP A 172 10.83 5.12 8.83
C ASP A 172 11.35 3.73 8.47
N LEU A 173 11.14 3.27 7.22
CA LEU A 173 11.59 1.96 6.77
C LEU A 173 13.10 1.79 6.91
N GLU A 174 13.51 0.63 7.39
CA GLU A 174 14.89 0.17 7.50
C GLU A 174 15.20 -0.99 6.54
N THR A 175 16.46 -1.12 6.15
CA THR A 175 16.90 -2.25 5.33
C THR A 175 16.56 -3.56 6.04
N GLY A 176 15.78 -4.42 5.39
CA GLY A 176 15.23 -5.63 6.00
C GLY A 176 13.71 -5.67 6.01
N ASP A 177 13.07 -4.49 6.07
CA ASP A 177 11.63 -4.37 6.18
C ASP A 177 10.89 -4.84 4.94
N PHE A 178 9.67 -5.32 5.14
CA PHE A 178 8.76 -5.74 4.08
C PHE A 178 7.64 -4.73 3.88
N ILE A 179 7.39 -4.38 2.63
CA ILE A 179 6.31 -3.50 2.20
C ILE A 179 5.24 -4.29 1.42
N ASN A 180 4.03 -3.77 1.40
CA ASN A 180 2.96 -4.16 0.49
C ASN A 180 3.20 -3.53 -0.88
N LEU A 181 3.29 -4.36 -1.91
CA LEU A 181 3.49 -3.94 -3.29
C LEU A 181 2.21 -4.17 -4.10
N GLU A 182 1.67 -3.09 -4.66
CA GLU A 182 0.64 -3.13 -5.69
C GLU A 182 1.19 -2.52 -6.98
N THR A 183 1.16 -3.31 -8.06
CA THR A 183 1.57 -2.91 -9.40
C THR A 183 0.39 -2.32 -10.17
N ASP A 184 0.68 -1.38 -11.08
CA ASP A 184 -0.32 -0.62 -11.83
C ASP A 184 -1.28 -1.54 -12.60
N ILE A 185 -2.57 -1.38 -12.30
CA ILE A 185 -3.65 -2.13 -12.92
C ILE A 185 -3.71 -1.94 -14.44
N LEU A 186 -3.34 -0.76 -14.95
CA LEU A 186 -3.31 -0.51 -16.40
C LEU A 186 -2.24 -1.38 -17.07
N GLY A 187 -1.06 -1.50 -16.45
CA GLY A 187 0.00 -2.39 -16.91
C GLY A 187 -0.44 -3.86 -16.92
N LYS A 188 -1.12 -4.31 -15.88
CA LYS A 188 -1.67 -5.68 -15.79
C LYS A 188 -2.64 -5.99 -16.92
N TYR A 189 -3.59 -5.09 -17.21
CA TYR A 189 -4.55 -5.32 -18.29
C TYR A 189 -3.89 -5.36 -19.67
N LEU A 190 -2.89 -4.52 -19.93
CA LEU A 190 -2.14 -4.52 -21.18
C LEU A 190 -1.37 -5.83 -21.37
N ILE A 191 -0.68 -6.31 -20.33
CA ILE A 191 0.09 -7.57 -20.37
C ILE A 191 -0.86 -8.75 -20.59
N ASN A 192 -1.95 -8.82 -19.82
CA ASN A 192 -2.94 -9.88 -19.96
C ASN A 192 -3.56 -9.88 -21.38
N GLN A 193 -3.83 -8.72 -21.96
CA GLN A 193 -4.32 -8.62 -23.34
C GLN A 193 -3.30 -9.17 -24.35
N GLN A 194 -2.01 -8.82 -24.19
CA GLN A 194 -0.96 -9.33 -25.07
C GLN A 194 -0.81 -10.86 -24.98
N GLU A 195 -0.91 -11.42 -23.77
CA GLU A 195 -0.86 -12.87 -23.56
C GLU A 195 -2.03 -13.58 -24.23
N VAL A 196 -3.25 -13.06 -24.08
CA VAL A 196 -4.44 -13.62 -24.76
C VAL A 196 -4.26 -13.61 -26.27
N LEU A 197 -3.80 -12.49 -26.85
CA LEU A 197 -3.60 -12.36 -28.30
C LEU A 197 -2.44 -13.22 -28.84
N ALA A 198 -1.43 -13.53 -28.01
CA ALA A 198 -0.33 -14.41 -28.40
C ALA A 198 -0.73 -15.91 -28.45
N HIS A 199 -1.89 -16.25 -27.89
CA HIS A 199 -2.45 -17.60 -27.85
C HIS A 199 -3.61 -17.82 -28.84
N GLU A 200 -3.96 -16.81 -29.64
CA GLU A 200 -4.90 -16.90 -30.79
C GLU A 200 -4.14 -17.09 -32.12
#